data_AF-A0A848RWX9-F1
#
_entry.id   AF-A0A848RWX9-F1
#
_cell.length_a   1.000
_cell.length_b   1.000
_cell.length_c   1.000
_cell.angle_alpha   90.00
_cell.angle_beta   90.00
_cell.angle_gamma   90.00
#
_symmetry.space_group_name_H-M   'P 1'
#
loop_
_entity.id
_entity.type
_entity.pdbx_description
1 polymer ?
#
loop_
_entity_poly.entity_id
_entity_poly.type
_entity_poly.pdbx_seq_one_letter_code
_entity_poly.pdbx_strand_id
1 'polypeptide(L)'
;MSVTEDRLLAVLNSAPVVAGAIVETLDDPKLVAVRDELHSVIRGEAEAGILARHLEGVHQTPVFTPEGLGWEVRAPAAAKEAAEIVLEWARVTRELPGRLRPCANPDCNKFLIDHSKPNTARWCSMSDCGNRMKARRHYARRVIGHVSDEAAKRSV
;
A
#
# COMPACT_ATOMS: atom_id res chain seq x y z
N MET A 1 -1.61 14.92 2.09
CA MET A 1 -0.57 13.89 1.98
C MET A 1 0.76 14.61 2.03
N SER A 2 1.69 14.16 2.87
CA SER A 2 3.04 14.73 2.89
C SER A 2 3.87 14.16 1.74
N VAL A 3 4.93 14.85 1.32
CA VAL A 3 5.85 14.37 0.27
C VAL A 3 6.45 13.00 0.62
N THR A 4 6.65 12.73 1.91
CA THR A 4 7.20 11.45 2.37
C THR A 4 6.17 10.33 2.37
N GLU A 5 4.90 10.62 2.71
CA GLU A 5 3.78 9.66 2.52
C GLU A 5 3.65 9.26 1.04
N ASP A 6 3.76 10.22 0.12
CA ASP A 6 3.71 9.97 -1.33
C ASP A 6 4.85 9.03 -1.77
N ARG A 7 6.07 9.21 -1.24
CA ARG A 7 7.21 8.32 -1.53
C ARG A 7 6.99 6.90 -1.02
N LEU A 8 6.50 6.73 0.22
CA LEU A 8 6.13 5.42 0.74
C LEU A 8 5.09 4.75 -0.16
N LEU A 9 4.04 5.48 -0.53
CA LEU A 9 2.97 4.92 -1.35
C LEU A 9 3.45 4.58 -2.76
N ALA A 10 4.35 5.37 -3.34
CA ALA A 10 4.99 5.08 -4.63
C ALA A 10 5.80 3.77 -4.57
N VAL A 11 6.61 3.58 -3.53
CA VAL A 11 7.38 2.33 -3.35
C VAL A 11 6.44 1.14 -3.16
N LEU A 12 5.43 1.24 -2.29
CA LEU A 12 4.44 0.17 -2.09
C LEU A 12 3.68 -0.19 -3.38
N ASN A 13 3.45 0.78 -4.27
CA ASN A 13 2.67 0.60 -5.50
C ASN A 13 3.50 0.35 -6.76
N SER A 14 4.80 0.11 -6.62
CA SER A 14 5.75 -0.10 -7.72
C SER A 14 5.76 -1.51 -8.31
N ALA A 15 4.91 -2.41 -7.81
CA ALA A 15 4.69 -3.74 -8.36
C ALA A 15 3.22 -3.96 -8.79
N PRO A 16 2.66 -3.12 -9.68
CA PRO A 16 1.28 -3.24 -10.11
C PRO A 16 1.05 -4.51 -10.93
N VAL A 17 -0.18 -5.03 -10.87
CA VAL A 17 -0.63 -6.12 -11.75
C VAL A 17 -1.13 -5.52 -13.07
N VAL A 18 -0.45 -5.83 -14.17
CA VAL A 18 -0.80 -5.43 -15.54
C VAL A 18 -1.04 -6.69 -16.37
N ALA A 19 -2.21 -6.80 -16.98
CA ALA A 19 -2.62 -7.98 -17.76
C ALA A 19 -2.45 -9.33 -17.02
N GLY A 20 -2.60 -9.34 -15.69
CA GLY A 20 -2.48 -10.54 -14.86
C GLY A 20 -1.07 -10.87 -14.38
N ALA A 21 -0.06 -10.09 -14.76
CA ALA A 21 1.32 -10.25 -14.30
C ALA A 21 1.75 -9.07 -13.43
N ILE A 22 2.58 -9.32 -12.42
CA ILE A 22 3.27 -8.26 -11.67
C ILE A 22 4.33 -7.65 -12.58
N VAL A 23 4.33 -6.31 -12.69
CA VAL A 23 5.35 -5.55 -13.41
C VAL A 23 6.18 -4.79 -12.38
N GLU A 24 7.47 -5.09 -12.31
CA GLU A 24 8.43 -4.36 -11.48
C GLU A 24 8.71 -2.99 -12.10
N THR A 25 8.71 -1.94 -11.27
CA THR A 25 9.04 -0.57 -11.69
C THR A 25 10.15 0.08 -10.87
N LEU A 26 10.74 -0.63 -9.90
CA LEU A 26 11.93 -0.21 -9.17
C LEU A 26 13.17 -0.86 -9.77
N ASP A 27 14.22 -0.06 -9.94
CA ASP A 27 15.52 -0.55 -10.40
C ASP A 27 16.44 -0.92 -9.23
N ASP A 28 16.23 -0.34 -8.03
CA ASP A 28 17.05 -0.61 -6.85
C ASP A 28 16.57 -1.89 -6.13
N PRO A 29 17.40 -2.96 -6.08
CA PRO A 29 17.04 -4.21 -5.42
C PRO A 29 16.78 -4.06 -3.91
N LYS A 30 17.33 -3.04 -3.25
CA LYS A 30 17.03 -2.77 -1.84
C LYS A 30 15.64 -2.18 -1.66
N LEU A 31 15.20 -1.34 -2.60
CA LEU A 31 13.84 -0.82 -2.59
C LEU A 31 12.81 -1.91 -2.95
N VAL A 32 13.17 -2.84 -3.83
CA VAL A 32 12.38 -4.05 -4.08
C VAL A 32 12.26 -4.88 -2.79
N ALA A 33 13.36 -5.15 -2.10
CA ALA A 33 13.35 -5.94 -0.87
C ALA A 33 12.51 -5.27 0.24
N VAL A 34 12.72 -3.98 0.53
CA VAL A 34 11.95 -3.28 1.56
C VAL A 34 10.46 -3.22 1.21
N ARG A 35 10.11 -3.06 -0.07
CA ARG A 35 8.72 -3.08 -0.52
C ARG A 35 8.08 -4.44 -0.25
N ASP A 36 8.70 -5.53 -0.67
CA ASP A 36 8.12 -6.87 -0.57
C ASP A 36 7.96 -7.30 0.90
N GLU A 37 8.90 -6.89 1.76
CA GLU A 37 8.79 -7.06 3.20
C GLU A 37 7.67 -6.22 3.81
N LEU A 38 7.55 -4.96 3.41
CA LEU A 38 6.43 -4.11 3.84
C LEU A 38 5.08 -4.64 3.34
N HIS A 39 5.02 -5.22 2.13
CA HIS A 39 3.81 -5.89 1.64
C HIS A 39 3.42 -7.02 2.59
N SER A 40 4.38 -7.88 2.94
CA SER A 40 4.17 -9.00 3.85
C SER A 40 3.71 -8.52 5.24
N VAL A 41 4.37 -7.51 5.81
CA VAL A 41 4.02 -6.95 7.12
C VAL A 41 2.64 -6.30 7.12
N ILE A 42 2.33 -5.46 6.12
CA ILE A 42 1.04 -4.75 6.06
C ILE A 42 -0.13 -5.73 5.80
N ARG A 43 0.13 -6.85 5.11
CA ARG A 43 -0.87 -7.92 4.91
C ARG A 43 -1.01 -8.84 6.12
N GLY A 44 -0.14 -8.73 7.13
CA GLY A 44 -0.12 -9.62 8.29
C GLY A 44 0.46 -11.00 8.01
N GLU A 45 1.26 -11.11 6.95
CA GLU A 45 1.93 -12.35 6.52
C GLU A 45 3.31 -12.51 7.16
N ALA A 46 3.85 -11.43 7.75
CA ALA A 46 5.12 -11.44 8.47
C ALA A 46 5.13 -10.45 9.64
N GLU A 47 5.98 -10.72 10.62
CA GLU A 47 6.24 -9.81 11.74
C GLU A 47 7.11 -8.63 11.32
N ALA A 48 6.88 -7.45 11.92
CA ALA A 48 7.61 -6.23 11.58
C ALA A 48 9.13 -6.32 11.80
N GLY A 49 9.60 -7.27 12.60
CA GLY A 49 11.02 -7.50 12.88
C GLY A 49 11.86 -7.80 11.63
N ILE A 50 11.27 -8.29 10.54
CA ILE A 50 12.01 -8.54 9.29
C ILE A 50 12.62 -7.26 8.69
N LEU A 51 12.05 -6.09 9.02
CA LEU A 51 12.49 -4.79 8.52
C LEU A 51 13.79 -4.30 9.19
N ALA A 52 14.22 -4.93 10.29
CA ALA A 52 15.37 -4.48 11.07
C ALA A 52 16.68 -4.39 10.25
N ARG A 53 16.86 -5.28 9.27
CA ARG A 53 18.02 -5.27 8.36
C ARG A 53 18.16 -3.98 7.56
N HIS A 54 17.05 -3.31 7.25
CA HIS A 54 17.05 -2.04 6.51
C HIS A 54 17.41 -0.84 7.40
N LEU A 55 17.54 -1.07 8.71
CA LEU A 55 17.87 -0.06 9.71
C LEU A 55 19.30 -0.21 10.26
N GLU A 56 20.11 -1.12 9.70
CA GLU A 56 21.51 -1.28 10.09
C GLU A 56 22.34 -0.02 9.81
N GLY A 57 23.00 0.48 10.85
CA GLY A 57 23.79 1.72 10.77
C GLY A 57 22.94 3.00 10.63
N VAL A 58 21.62 2.91 10.84
CA VAL A 58 20.73 4.07 10.84
C VAL A 58 20.70 4.70 12.22
N HIS A 59 20.95 6.01 12.27
CA HIS A 59 20.91 6.81 13.49
C HIS A 59 20.03 8.04 13.26
N GLN A 60 19.27 8.44 14.28
CA GLN A 60 18.62 9.73 14.33
C GLN A 60 19.38 10.65 15.29
N THR A 61 19.75 11.84 14.80
CA THR A 61 20.42 12.86 15.59
C THR A 61 19.47 14.04 15.78
N PRO A 62 19.28 14.56 17.01
CA PRO A 62 18.48 15.74 17.22
C PRO A 62 19.16 16.97 16.60
N VAL A 63 18.40 17.81 15.92
CA VAL A 63 18.88 19.06 15.33
C VAL A 63 17.94 20.19 15.76
N PHE A 64 18.50 21.24 16.36
CA PHE A 64 17.73 22.44 16.68
C PHE A 64 17.70 23.38 15.47
N THR A 65 16.49 23.77 15.08
CA THR A 65 16.22 24.83 14.10
C THR A 65 15.51 26.00 14.81
N PRO A 66 15.41 27.19 14.19
CA PRO A 66 14.61 28.28 14.74
C PRO A 66 13.15 27.90 15.01
N GLU A 67 12.63 26.90 14.31
CA GLU A 67 11.26 26.38 14.44
C GLU A 67 11.12 25.32 15.56
N GLY A 68 12.22 24.81 16.12
CA GLY A 68 12.22 23.88 17.24
C GLY A 68 13.19 22.70 17.12
N LEU A 69 12.86 21.59 17.78
CA LEU A 69 13.65 20.36 17.75
C LEU A 69 13.19 19.46 16.59
N GLY A 70 14.08 19.25 15.63
CA GLY A 70 13.94 18.27 14.56
C GLY A 70 14.85 17.05 14.75
N TRP A 71 14.73 16.10 13.82
CA TRP A 71 15.56 14.90 13.76
C TRP A 71 16.15 14.75 12.37
N GLU A 72 17.46 14.55 12.31
CA GLU A 72 18.18 14.20 11.07
C GLU A 72 18.46 12.70 11.06
N VAL A 73 18.09 12.04 9.97
CA VAL A 73 18.40 10.62 9.74
C VAL A 73 19.77 10.51 9.07
N ARG A 74 20.69 9.80 9.72
CA ARG A 74 22.00 9.42 9.19
C ARG A 74 21.99 7.93 8.91
N ALA A 75 22.33 7.56 7.67
CA ALA A 75 22.36 6.18 7.21
C ALA A 75 23.49 6.00 6.18
N PRO A 76 24.01 4.78 5.97
CA PRO A 76 24.88 4.47 4.85
C PRO A 76 24.22 4.90 3.54
N ALA A 77 24.96 5.56 2.63
CA ALA A 77 24.39 6.11 1.39
C ALA A 77 23.61 5.05 0.59
N ALA A 78 24.15 3.83 0.54
CA ALA A 78 23.53 2.71 -0.16
C ALA A 78 22.27 2.14 0.53
N ALA A 79 21.94 2.52 1.76
CA ALA A 79 20.77 2.04 2.50
C ALA A 79 19.81 3.18 2.88
N LYS A 80 20.19 4.44 2.62
CA LYS A 80 19.46 5.62 3.08
C LYS A 80 18.01 5.63 2.62
N GLU A 81 17.75 5.35 1.37
CA GLU A 81 16.37 5.39 0.84
C GLU A 81 15.50 4.27 1.41
N ALA A 82 16.00 3.03 1.49
CA ALA A 82 15.28 1.93 2.13
C ALA A 82 14.97 2.23 3.61
N ALA A 83 15.94 2.78 4.36
CA ALA A 83 15.74 3.20 5.74
C ALA A 83 14.68 4.30 5.87
N GLU A 84 14.71 5.32 5.01
CA GLU A 84 13.70 6.38 4.97
C GLU A 84 12.28 5.81 4.76
N ILE A 85 12.12 4.83 3.88
CA ILE A 85 10.83 4.17 3.62
C ILE A 85 10.33 3.39 4.85
N VAL A 86 11.21 2.66 5.56
CA VAL A 86 10.82 1.96 6.81
C VAL A 86 10.42 2.95 7.90
N LEU A 87 11.19 4.02 8.08
CA LEU A 87 10.89 5.07 9.07
C LEU A 87 9.57 5.79 8.74
N GLU A 88 9.31 6.01 7.46
CA GLU A 88 8.04 6.58 6.98
C GLU A 88 6.86 5.67 7.29
N TRP A 89 6.97 4.37 6.97
CA TRP A 89 5.96 3.38 7.31
C TRP A 89 5.68 3.34 8.82
N ALA A 90 6.73 3.39 9.66
CA ALA A 90 6.57 3.42 11.11
C ALA A 90 5.85 4.69 11.59
N ARG A 91 6.14 5.86 10.98
CA ARG A 91 5.44 7.11 11.25
C ARG A 91 3.97 7.02 10.88
N VAL A 92 3.66 6.63 9.64
CA VAL A 92 2.28 6.49 9.14
C VAL A 92 1.49 5.53 10.00
N THR A 93 2.06 4.39 10.38
CA THR A 93 1.37 3.39 11.22
C THR A 93 1.05 3.95 12.61
N ARG A 94 1.95 4.76 13.19
CA ARG A 94 1.77 5.40 14.49
C ARG A 94 0.77 6.56 14.46
N GLU A 95 0.82 7.40 13.42
CA GLU A 95 0.03 8.64 13.34
C GLU A 95 -1.34 8.43 12.67
N LEU A 96 -1.45 7.43 11.80
CA LEU A 96 -2.64 7.08 11.03
C LEU A 96 -2.99 5.59 11.22
N PRO A 97 -3.25 5.15 12.47
CA PRO A 97 -3.47 3.73 12.76
C PRO A 97 -4.63 3.16 11.96
N GLY A 98 -4.38 2.03 11.29
CA GLY A 98 -5.36 1.32 10.46
C GLY A 98 -5.77 2.03 9.16
N ARG A 99 -5.06 3.09 8.75
CA ARG A 99 -5.37 3.84 7.51
C ARG A 99 -4.53 3.43 6.33
N LEU A 100 -3.30 2.93 6.55
CA LEU A 100 -2.49 2.26 5.54
C LEU A 100 -2.95 0.81 5.40
N ARG A 101 -3.37 0.40 4.20
CA ARG A 101 -3.94 -0.93 3.96
C ARG A 101 -3.78 -1.39 2.51
N PRO A 102 -3.82 -2.71 2.25
CA PRO A 102 -3.89 -3.21 0.90
C PRO A 102 -5.21 -2.83 0.22
N CYS A 103 -5.18 -2.71 -1.10
CA CYS A 103 -6.37 -2.55 -1.92
C CYS A 103 -7.28 -3.78 -1.74
N ALA A 104 -8.58 -3.58 -1.53
CA ALA A 104 -9.52 -4.68 -1.33
C ALA A 104 -9.90 -5.41 -2.63
N ASN A 105 -9.31 -5.06 -3.78
CA ASN A 105 -9.53 -5.76 -5.05
C ASN A 105 -8.58 -6.96 -5.07
N PRO A 106 -9.08 -8.21 -5.10
CA PRO A 106 -8.24 -9.41 -5.01
C PRO A 106 -7.22 -9.54 -6.14
N ASP A 107 -7.46 -8.89 -7.29
CA ASP A 107 -6.54 -8.92 -8.43
C ASP A 107 -5.60 -7.69 -8.45
N CYS A 108 -5.44 -7.00 -7.32
CA CYS A 108 -4.62 -5.80 -7.22
C CYS A 108 -3.57 -5.96 -6.11
N ASN A 109 -2.33 -5.58 -6.41
CA ASN A 109 -1.23 -5.59 -5.45
C ASN A 109 -0.93 -4.22 -4.81
N LYS A 110 -1.72 -3.18 -5.13
CA LYS A 110 -1.50 -1.82 -4.61
C LYS A 110 -2.03 -1.63 -3.18
N PHE A 111 -1.60 -0.55 -2.55
CA PHE A 111 -1.96 -0.08 -1.21
C PHE A 111 -2.61 1.30 -1.27
N LEU A 112 -3.20 1.74 -0.15
CA LEU A 112 -3.72 3.09 0.05
C LEU A 112 -3.46 3.59 1.48
N ILE A 113 -3.43 4.92 1.64
CA ILE A 113 -3.54 5.61 2.93
C ILE A 113 -4.87 6.36 2.95
N ASP A 114 -5.76 6.01 3.87
CA ASP A 114 -7.08 6.64 3.97
C ASP A 114 -7.05 7.91 4.83
N HIS A 115 -7.01 9.08 4.19
CA HIS A 115 -7.14 10.38 4.87
C HIS A 115 -8.59 10.85 5.04
N SER A 116 -9.58 10.06 4.60
CA SER A 116 -10.98 10.42 4.77
C SER A 116 -11.38 10.33 6.25
N LYS A 117 -12.25 11.26 6.68
CA LYS A 117 -12.83 11.23 8.04
C LYS A 117 -13.42 9.87 8.42
N PRO A 118 -14.25 9.20 7.57
CA PRO A 118 -14.87 7.93 7.96
C PRO A 118 -13.93 6.71 7.96
N ASN A 119 -12.72 6.80 7.40
CA ASN A 119 -11.79 5.67 7.24
C ASN A 119 -12.39 4.46 6.48
N THR A 120 -13.18 4.72 5.43
CA THR A 120 -13.90 3.67 4.67
C THR A 120 -13.40 3.44 3.25
N ALA A 121 -12.32 4.08 2.82
CA ALA A 121 -11.76 3.92 1.48
C ALA A 121 -11.24 2.50 1.26
N ARG A 122 -11.74 1.76 0.26
CA ARG A 122 -11.36 0.34 0.07
C ARG A 122 -10.35 0.10 -1.04
N TRP A 123 -10.07 1.10 -1.86
CA TRP A 123 -9.42 0.93 -3.15
C TRP A 123 -8.23 1.87 -3.28
N CYS A 124 -7.15 1.40 -3.92
CA CYS A 124 -5.96 2.21 -4.21
C CYS A 124 -6.28 3.49 -4.99
N SER A 125 -7.26 3.42 -5.89
CA SER A 125 -7.83 4.57 -6.57
C SER A 125 -9.24 4.26 -7.06
N MET A 126 -10.04 5.31 -7.28
CA MET A 126 -11.37 5.16 -7.86
C MET A 126 -11.30 4.76 -9.33
N SER A 127 -10.31 5.28 -10.09
CA SER A 127 -10.12 4.99 -11.51
C SER A 127 -9.75 3.53 -11.76
N ASP A 128 -8.79 2.99 -11.00
CA ASP A 128 -8.19 1.69 -11.31
C ASP A 128 -9.04 0.54 -10.73
N CYS A 129 -9.38 0.65 -9.44
CA CYS A 129 -10.02 -0.42 -8.69
C CYS A 129 -11.46 -0.10 -8.30
N GLY A 130 -11.78 1.14 -7.90
CA GLY A 130 -13.12 1.50 -7.47
C GLY A 130 -14.19 1.27 -8.55
N ASN A 131 -13.94 1.78 -9.76
CA ASN A 131 -14.84 1.62 -10.91
C ASN A 131 -14.90 0.16 -11.38
N ARG A 132 -13.76 -0.54 -11.43
CA ARG A 132 -13.67 -1.97 -11.76
C ARG A 132 -14.56 -2.82 -10.86
N MET A 133 -14.49 -2.60 -9.54
CA MET A 133 -15.27 -3.38 -8.57
C MET A 133 -16.77 -3.04 -8.61
N LYS A 134 -17.14 -1.78 -8.90
CA LYS A 134 -18.55 -1.41 -9.15
C LYS A 134 -19.11 -2.13 -10.39
N ALA A 135 -18.35 -2.15 -11.49
CA ALA A 135 -18.74 -2.84 -12.72
C ALA A 135 -18.93 -4.34 -12.51
N ARG A 136 -17.98 -5.00 -11.82
CA ARG A 136 -18.09 -6.44 -11.45
C ARG A 136 -19.37 -6.75 -10.68
N ARG A 137 -19.70 -5.96 -9.65
CA ARG A 137 -20.93 -6.14 -8.85
C ARG A 137 -22.20 -5.92 -9.67
N HIS A 138 -22.19 -4.96 -10.60
CA HIS A 138 -23.33 -4.72 -11.49
C HIS A 138 -23.53 -5.89 -12.45
N TYR A 139 -22.46 -6.39 -13.07
CA TYR A 139 -22.52 -7.56 -13.96
C TYR A 139 -23.01 -8.81 -13.23
N ALA A 140 -22.45 -9.13 -12.05
CA ALA A 140 -22.88 -10.28 -11.26
C ALA A 140 -24.39 -10.25 -10.94
N ARG A 141 -24.94 -9.08 -10.58
CA ARG A 141 -26.38 -8.93 -10.35
C ARG A 141 -27.21 -9.16 -11.61
N ARG A 142 -26.75 -8.69 -12.78
CA ARG A 142 -27.43 -8.93 -14.06
C ARG A 142 -27.42 -10.40 -14.46
N VAL A 143 -26.29 -11.08 -14.29
CA VAL A 143 -26.17 -12.51 -14.59
C VAL A 143 -27.03 -13.35 -13.66
N ILE A 144 -26.99 -13.09 -12.35
CA ILE A 144 -27.82 -13.81 -11.38
C ILE A 144 -29.31 -13.57 -11.64
N GLY A 145 -29.70 -12.33 -11.97
CA GLY A 145 -31.08 -12.02 -12.36
C GLY A 145 -31.51 -12.80 -13.61
N HIS A 146 -30.66 -12.84 -14.64
CA HIS A 146 -30.93 -13.58 -15.87
C HIS A 146 -31.06 -15.11 -15.64
N VAL A 147 -30.16 -15.69 -14.85
CA VAL A 147 -30.22 -17.13 -14.48
C VAL A 147 -31.50 -17.44 -13.70
N SER A 148 -31.90 -16.56 -12.79
CA SER A 148 -33.14 -16.72 -12.00
C SER A 148 -34.38 -16.68 -12.90
N ASP A 149 -34.43 -15.75 -13.85
CA ASP A 149 -35.51 -15.63 -14.82
C ASP A 149 -35.60 -16.86 -15.76
N GLU A 150 -34.46 -17.43 -16.14
CA GLU A 150 -34.39 -18.59 -17.05
C GLU A 150 -34.76 -19.90 -16.33
N ALA A 151 -34.39 -20.05 -15.06
CA ALA A 151 -34.82 -21.17 -14.22
C ALA A 151 -36.34 -21.15 -13.96
N ALA A 152 -36.93 -19.96 -13.75
CA ALA A 152 -38.37 -19.80 -13.58
C ALA A 152 -39.15 -20.22 -14.85
N LYS A 153 -38.63 -19.94 -16.05
CA LYS A 153 -39.26 -20.33 -17.33
C LYS A 153 -39.20 -21.83 -17.64
N ARG A 154 -38.22 -22.56 -17.11
CA ARG A 154 -38.07 -24.02 -17.31
C ARG A 154 -38.90 -24.88 -16.36
N SER A 155 -39.51 -24.25 -15.36
CA SER A 155 -40.32 -24.92 -14.32
C SER A 155 -41.82 -24.89 -14.62
N VAL A 156 -42.19 -24.40 -15.82
CA VAL A 156 -43.56 -24.32 -16.38
C VAL A 156 -43.61 -25.19 -17.62
#